data_AF-A0A945KBT0-F1
#
_entry.id   AF-A0A945KBT0-F1
#
_cell.length_a   1.000
_cell.length_b   1.000
_cell.length_c   1.000
_cell.angle_alpha   90.00
_cell.angle_beta   90.00
_cell.angle_gamma   90.00
#
_symmetry.space_group_name_H-M   'P 1'
#
loop_
_entity.id
_entity.type
_entity.pdbx_description
1 polymer ?
#
loop_
_entity_poly.entity_id
_entity_poly.type
_entity_poly.pdbx_seq_one_letter_code
_entity_poly.pdbx_strand_id
1 'polypeptide(L)' 'MQPLESILGEISPADFLANYWQKKPLLIRGAIPNFEPPIDADELAGLALEPEVESRLVVGSDWQLEHGPFDEERFANLPE' A
#
# COMPACT_ATOMS: atom_id res chain seq x y z
N MET A 1 -12.99 20.98 1.25
CA MET A 1 -12.77 19.55 0.96
C MET A 1 -14.08 19.00 0.41
N GLN A 2 -14.13 18.61 -0.87
CA GLN A 2 -15.33 17.95 -1.40
C GLN A 2 -15.52 16.61 -0.67
N PRO A 3 -16.75 16.18 -0.36
CA PRO A 3 -16.97 14.89 0.28
C PRO A 3 -16.43 13.80 -0.64
N LEU A 4 -15.61 12.90 -0.07
CA LEU A 4 -15.06 11.78 -0.81
C LEU A 4 -16.23 10.95 -1.35
N GLU A 5 -16.33 10.83 -2.67
CA GLU A 5 -17.12 9.76 -3.27
C GLU A 5 -16.57 8.41 -2.73
N SER A 6 -17.47 7.44 -2.54
CA SER A 6 -17.12 6.12 -2.00
C SER A 6 -15.92 5.50 -2.74
N ILE A 7 -15.03 4.81 -2.02
CA ILE A 7 -13.93 4.01 -2.63
C ILE A 7 -14.45 2.90 -3.56
N LEU A 8 -15.76 2.67 -3.58
CA LEU A 8 -16.41 1.70 -4.43
C LEU A 8 -16.74 2.25 -5.82
N GLY A 9 -16.38 3.50 -6.12
CA GLY A 9 -16.72 4.16 -7.38
C GLY A 9 -18.23 4.20 -7.58
N GLU A 10 -18.69 3.72 -8.73
CA GLU A 10 -20.12 3.66 -9.07
C GLU A 10 -20.87 2.48 -8.41
N ILE A 11 -20.18 1.56 -7.74
CA ILE A 11 -20.80 0.39 -7.12
C ILE A 11 -21.34 0.78 -5.74
N SER A 12 -22.62 0.49 -5.50
CA SER A 12 -23.22 0.70 -4.19
C SER A 12 -22.59 -0.25 -3.14
N PRO A 13 -22.47 0.17 -1.87
CA PRO A 13 -22.05 -0.74 -0.81
C PRO A 13 -22.89 -2.02 -0.72
N ALA A 14 -24.19 -1.93 -1.00
CA ALA A 14 -25.09 -3.08 -1.00
C ALA A 14 -24.72 -4.09 -2.09
N ASP A 15 -24.48 -3.63 -3.32
CA ASP A 15 -24.08 -4.50 -4.44
C ASP A 15 -22.69 -5.09 -4.22
N PHE A 16 -21.76 -4.31 -3.63
CA PHE A 16 -20.44 -4.78 -3.26
C PHE A 16 -20.49 -5.94 -2.26
N LEU A 17 -21.23 -5.78 -1.16
CA LEU A 17 -21.39 -6.81 -0.13
C LEU A 17 -22.13 -8.05 -0.66
N ALA A 18 -23.15 -7.84 -1.48
CA ALA A 18 -23.95 -8.93 -2.04
C ALA A 18 -23.16 -9.77 -3.06
N ASN A 19 -22.32 -9.16 -3.88
CA ASN A 19 -21.75 -9.84 -5.05
C ASN A 19 -20.24 -10.05 -5.01
N TYR A 20 -19.48 -9.29 -4.21
CA TYR A 20 -18.02 -9.26 -4.29
C TYR A 20 -17.31 -9.54 -2.96
N TRP A 21 -17.74 -8.92 -1.86
CA TRP A 21 -17.08 -9.05 -0.57
C TRP A 21 -16.95 -10.51 -0.14
N GLN A 22 -15.72 -10.97 0.10
CA GLN A 22 -15.36 -12.35 0.44
C GLN A 22 -15.88 -13.42 -0.56
N LYS A 23 -16.14 -13.05 -1.83
CA LYS A 23 -16.65 -13.96 -2.86
C LYS A 23 -15.76 -14.02 -4.09
N LYS A 24 -15.45 -12.86 -4.66
CA LYS A 24 -14.64 -12.74 -5.88
C LYS A 24 -13.90 -11.41 -5.94
N PRO A 25 -12.73 -11.35 -6.59
CA PRO A 25 -11.99 -10.12 -6.76
C PRO A 25 -12.77 -9.12 -7.63
N LEU A 26 -12.51 -7.83 -7.41
CA LEU A 26 -13.09 -6.71 -8.15
C LEU A 26 -12.03 -5.62 -8.33
N LEU A 27 -11.83 -5.17 -9.57
CA LEU A 27 -11.00 -4.00 -9.88
C LEU A 27 -11.90 -2.78 -10.07
N ILE A 28 -11.73 -1.76 -9.22
CA ILE A 28 -12.45 -0.48 -9.30
C ILE A 28 -11.49 0.57 -9.85
N ARG A 29 -11.66 0.95 -11.11
CA ARG A 29 -10.78 1.92 -11.77
C ARG A 29 -11.16 3.34 -11.33
N GLY A 30 -10.15 4.14 -10.97
CA GLY A 30 -10.38 5.53 -10.56
C GLY A 30 -11.16 5.67 -9.25
N ALA A 31 -11.10 4.65 -8.36
CA ALA A 31 -11.81 4.62 -7.08
C ALA A 31 -11.54 5.85 -6.19
N ILE A 32 -10.34 6.42 -6.29
CA ILE A 32 -9.94 7.64 -5.60
C ILE A 32 -9.44 8.63 -6.67
N PRO A 33 -10.32 9.50 -7.20
CA PRO A 33 -9.93 10.50 -8.18
C PRO A 33 -8.85 11.44 -7.63
N ASN A 34 -7.87 11.80 -8.46
CA ASN A 34 -6.77 12.69 -8.10
C ASN A 34 -6.03 12.28 -6.81
N PHE A 35 -5.79 10.98 -6.62
CA PHE A 35 -5.06 10.48 -5.46
C PHE A 35 -3.64 11.04 -5.43
N GLU A 36 -3.30 11.66 -4.31
CA GLU A 36 -1.93 12.05 -3.95
C GLU A 36 -1.52 11.21 -2.73
N PRO A 37 -0.37 10.49 -2.78
CA PRO A 37 0.14 9.76 -1.63
C PRO A 37 0.31 10.69 -0.42
N PRO A 38 -0.13 10.30 0.79
CA PRO A 38 -0.01 11.15 1.97
C PRO A 38 1.41 11.21 2.53
N ILE A 39 2.29 10.31 2.10
CA ILE A 39 3.72 10.26 2.42
C ILE A 39 4.48 9.85 1.16
N ASP A 40 5.70 10.34 1.00
CA ASP A 40 6.56 9.94 -0.11
C ASP A 40 7.39 8.67 0.21
N ALA A 41 8.22 8.24 -0.74
CA ALA A 41 9.02 7.03 -0.62
C ALA A 41 10.14 7.16 0.43
N ASP A 42 10.74 8.34 0.57
CA ASP A 42 11.84 8.59 1.51
C ASP A 42 11.29 8.65 2.94
N GLU A 43 10.13 9.29 3.13
CA GLU A 43 9.40 9.29 4.40
C GLU A 43 8.98 7.88 4.81
N LEU A 44 8.47 7.07 3.87
CA LEU A 44 8.11 5.67 4.14
C LEU A 44 9.33 4.81 4.47
N ALA A 45 10.46 5.02 3.78
CA ALA A 45 11.72 4.36 4.12
C ALA A 45 12.16 4.74 5.53
N GLY A 46 12.11 6.04 5.88
CA GLY A 46 12.39 6.54 7.23
C GLY A 46 11.54 5.86 8.31
N LEU A 47 10.25 5.68 8.08
CA LEU A 47 9.38 4.93 9.00
C LEU A 47 9.82 3.47 9.20
N ALA A 48 10.40 2.85 8.17
CA ALA A 48 10.86 1.46 8.25
C ALA A 48 12.14 1.28 9.08
N LEU A 49 12.83 2.37 9.45
CA LEU A 49 13.95 2.36 10.40
C LEU A 49 13.48 2.39 11.85
N GLU A 50 12.23 2.79 12.12
CA GLU A 50 11.71 2.94 13.48
C GLU A 50 11.39 1.56 14.10
N PRO A 51 11.86 1.27 15.33
CA PRO A 51 11.72 -0.05 15.95
C PRO A 51 10.27 -0.44 16.26
N GLU A 52 9.36 0.54 16.38
CA GLU A 52 7.93 0.31 16.59
C GLU A 52 7.17 -0.04 15.30
N VAL A 53 7.82 0.09 14.14
CA VAL A 53 7.18 -0.12 12.84
C VAL A 53 7.56 -1.49 12.27
N GLU A 54 6.55 -2.34 12.09
CA GLU A 54 6.74 -3.61 11.38
C GLU A 54 6.93 -3.35 9.88
N SER A 55 8.14 -3.59 9.40
CA SER A 55 8.52 -3.41 8.00
C SER A 55 9.20 -4.66 7.43
N ARG A 56 9.20 -4.77 6.10
CA ARG A 56 9.86 -5.88 5.38
C ARG A 56 10.37 -5.45 4.02
N LEU A 57 11.47 -6.06 3.60
CA LEU A 57 11.98 -6.01 2.23
C LEU A 57 11.82 -7.39 1.59
N VAL A 58 11.32 -7.42 0.36
CA VAL A 58 11.23 -8.63 -0.47
C VAL A 58 12.05 -8.38 -1.71
N VAL A 59 13.17 -9.07 -1.84
CA VAL A 59 14.24 -8.74 -2.79
C VAL A 59 14.45 -9.89 -3.77
N GLY A 60 14.59 -9.55 -5.05
CA GLY A 60 15.03 -10.47 -6.10
C GLY A 60 14.00 -11.51 -6.53
N SER A 61 14.35 -12.26 -7.58
CA SER A 61 13.53 -13.34 -8.13
C SER A 61 13.52 -14.60 -7.26
N ASP A 62 14.48 -14.72 -6.33
CA ASP A 62 14.59 -15.78 -5.33
C ASP A 62 13.82 -15.47 -4.04
N TRP A 63 13.14 -14.32 -3.96
CA TRP A 63 12.24 -13.93 -2.86
C TRP A 63 12.94 -13.86 -1.50
N GLN A 64 14.11 -13.23 -1.44
CA GLN A 64 14.78 -12.99 -0.17
C GLN A 64 13.91 -12.06 0.69
N LEU A 65 13.67 -12.47 1.93
CA LEU A 65 12.84 -11.75 2.89
C LEU A 65 13.70 -11.23 4.04
N GLU A 66 13.68 -9.92 4.24
CA GLU A 66 14.30 -9.26 5.38
C GLU A 66 13.22 -8.54 6.19
N HIS A 67 13.36 -8.54 7.52
CA HIS A 67 12.46 -7.87 8.45
C HIS A 67 13.16 -6.70 9.10
N GLY A 68 12.43 -5.60 9.29
CA GLY A 68 12.94 -4.43 9.98
C GLY A 68 13.01 -4.59 11.51
N PRO A 69 13.38 -3.50 12.23
CA PRO A 69 13.73 -2.21 11.66
C PRO A 69 15.00 -2.29 10.79
N PHE A 70 15.10 -1.41 9.81
CA PHE A 70 16.28 -1.32 8.94
C PHE A 70 17.20 -0.19 9.38
N ASP A 71 18.42 -0.20 8.87
CA ASP A 71 19.32 0.96 8.93
C ASP A 71 19.24 1.74 7.61
N GLU A 72 19.52 3.04 7.65
CA GLU A 72 19.55 3.90 6.46
C GLU A 72 20.47 3.34 5.35
N GLU A 73 21.60 2.75 5.75
CA GLU A 73 22.55 2.11 4.84
C GLU A 73 21.92 0.95 4.04
N ARG A 74 20.92 0.25 4.59
CA ARG A 74 20.28 -0.85 3.87
C ARG A 74 19.52 -0.35 2.65
N PHE A 75 18.83 0.78 2.76
CA PHE A 75 18.10 1.41 1.67
C PHE A 75 19.04 2.03 0.63
N ALA A 76 20.17 2.58 1.06
CA ALA A 76 21.21 3.08 0.14
C ALA A 76 21.85 1.99 -0.74
N ASN A 77 21.73 0.72 -0.34
CA ASN A 77 22.32 -0.44 -1.00
C ASN A 77 21.26 -1.46 -1.51
N LEU A 78 20.07 -1.00 -1.87
CA LEU A 78 19.08 -1.85 -2.55
C LEU A 78 19.54 -2.18 -3.98
N PRO A 79 19.31 -3.43 -4.47
CA PRO A 79 19.58 -3.76 -5.86
C PRO A 79 18.66 -2.98 -6.81
N GLU A 80 19.14 -2.71 -8.04
CA GLU A 80 18.35 -2.11 -9.13
C GLU A 80 17.17 -3.00 -9.60
#